data_AF-A0A2V8XCG7-F1
#
_entry.id   AF-A0A2V8XCG7-F1
#
_cell.length_a   1.000
_cell.length_b   1.000
_cell.length_c   1.000
_cell.angle_alpha   90.00
_cell.angle_beta   90.00
_cell.angle_gamma   90.00
#
_symmetry.space_group_name_H-M   'P 1'
#
loop_
_entity.id
_entity.type
_entity.pdbx_description
1 polymer ?
#
loop_
_entity_poly.entity_id
_entity_poly.type
_entity_poly.pdbx_seq_one_letter_code
_entity_poly.pdbx_strand_id
1 'polypeptide(L)'
;MFAGPNRHEMRSILKDGFLKGKPNSAQCEKLIGFVNRKDWWHVPPVDPGAYRKRGKFLASSFEAAEFWGRPLDEPQKVIVAKPLIGDERTISKVLGIALQHDGMTLKQIAAHDALWRNAALEKGFDSILLMAAKCFAEFKASGKIPRSLELNLLAPTLE
;
A
#
# COMPACT_ATOMS: atom_id res chain seq x y z
N MET A 1 -9.48 47.68 -1.35
CA MET A 1 -8.40 46.84 -1.92
C MET A 1 -8.10 45.72 -0.93
N PHE A 2 -8.37 44.47 -1.29
CA PHE A 2 -7.94 43.33 -0.46
C PHE A 2 -6.50 42.99 -0.85
N ALA A 3 -5.56 43.23 0.07
CA ALA A 3 -4.19 42.76 -0.11
C ALA A 3 -4.20 41.23 -0.03
N GLY A 4 -3.85 40.57 -1.13
CA GLY A 4 -3.71 39.12 -1.18
C GLY A 4 -2.55 38.65 -0.28
N PRO A 5 -2.55 37.37 0.14
CA PRO A 5 -1.55 36.84 1.05
C PRO A 5 -0.14 36.96 0.45
N ASN A 6 0.81 37.35 1.28
CA ASN A 6 2.18 37.57 0.85
C ASN A 6 2.89 36.24 0.53
N ARG A 7 4.06 36.30 -0.09
CA ARG A 7 4.81 35.11 -0.55
C ARG A 7 5.20 34.14 0.60
N HIS A 8 5.29 34.62 1.84
CA HIS A 8 5.55 33.81 3.02
C HIS A 8 4.27 33.12 3.53
N GLU A 9 3.15 33.84 3.55
CA GLU A 9 1.82 33.27 3.83
C GLU A 9 1.40 32.25 2.77
N MET A 10 1.65 32.52 1.49
CA MET A 10 1.47 31.55 0.41
C MET A 10 2.32 30.29 0.62
N ARG A 11 3.57 30.43 1.09
CA ARG A 11 4.42 29.27 1.42
C ARG A 11 3.93 28.51 2.66
N SER A 12 3.37 29.18 3.66
CA SER A 12 2.74 28.53 4.81
C SER A 12 1.45 27.83 4.42
N ILE A 13 0.56 28.48 3.67
CA ILE A 13 -0.68 27.90 3.15
C ILE A 13 -0.39 26.69 2.25
N LEU A 14 0.65 26.78 1.42
CA LEU A 14 1.11 25.66 0.60
C LEU A 14 1.79 24.57 1.44
N LYS A 15 2.54 24.88 2.50
CA LYS A 15 3.12 23.85 3.39
C LYS A 15 2.04 23.20 4.27
N ASP A 16 1.17 23.97 4.90
CA ASP A 16 0.14 23.50 5.83
C ASP A 16 -1.02 22.81 5.09
N GLY A 17 -1.34 23.27 3.87
CA GLY A 17 -2.32 22.62 2.99
C GLY A 17 -1.79 21.36 2.30
N PHE A 18 -0.49 21.28 2.00
CA PHE A 18 0.16 20.11 1.38
C PHE A 18 0.65 19.07 2.41
N LEU A 19 0.83 19.47 3.67
CA LEU A 19 1.14 18.58 4.81
C LEU A 19 -0.11 18.12 5.57
N LYS A 20 -1.30 18.73 5.35
CA LYS A 20 -2.58 18.15 5.75
C LYS A 20 -2.83 16.85 4.97
N GLY A 21 -2.34 15.74 5.51
CA GLY A 21 -2.63 14.41 4.99
C GLY A 21 -1.44 13.68 4.35
N LYS A 22 -0.23 13.85 4.88
CA LYS A 22 0.72 12.72 4.87
C LYS A 22 0.76 12.13 6.29
N PRO A 23 0.73 10.80 6.45
CA PRO A 23 0.98 10.22 7.77
C PRO A 23 2.32 10.72 8.29
N ASN A 24 2.37 11.12 9.57
CA ASN A 24 3.63 11.50 10.19
C ASN A 24 4.47 10.26 10.52
N SER A 25 5.75 10.46 10.87
CA SER A 25 6.68 9.35 11.14
C SER A 25 6.19 8.41 12.25
N ALA A 26 5.66 8.95 13.35
CA ALA A 26 5.15 8.15 14.45
C ALA A 26 3.93 7.30 14.06
N GLN A 27 3.03 7.83 13.22
CA GLN A 27 1.91 7.07 12.67
C GLN A 27 2.39 5.92 11.77
N CYS A 28 3.39 6.19 10.92
CA CYS A 28 4.00 5.16 10.06
C CYS A 28 4.68 4.06 10.90
N GLU A 29 5.46 4.42 11.91
CA GLU A 29 6.13 3.47 12.81
C GLU A 29 5.12 2.58 13.55
N LYS A 30 4.05 3.19 14.08
CA LYS A 30 2.96 2.44 14.72
C LYS A 30 2.29 1.47 13.76
N LEU A 31 2.05 1.89 12.51
CA LEU A 31 1.46 1.05 11.48
C LEU A 31 2.38 -0.10 11.08
N ILE A 32 3.68 0.16 10.88
CA ILE A 32 4.68 -0.87 10.58
C ILE A 32 4.74 -1.90 11.73
N GLY A 33 4.77 -1.43 12.97
CA GLY A 33 4.74 -2.32 14.14
C GLY A 33 3.46 -3.17 14.19
N PHE A 34 2.31 -2.61 13.82
CA PHE A 34 1.06 -3.37 13.71
C PHE A 34 1.13 -4.43 12.61
N VAL A 35 1.59 -4.06 11.41
CA VAL A 35 1.76 -4.95 10.25
C VAL A 35 2.65 -6.15 10.59
N ASN A 36 3.78 -5.92 11.26
CA ASN A 36 4.74 -6.98 11.58
C ASN A 36 4.27 -7.94 12.68
N ARG A 37 3.35 -7.51 13.56
CA ARG A 37 2.77 -8.41 14.59
C ARG A 37 1.57 -9.21 14.08
N LYS A 38 0.90 -8.68 13.05
CA LYS A 38 -0.36 -9.22 12.53
C LYS A 38 -0.17 -10.54 11.79
N ASP A 39 -1.21 -11.37 11.84
CA ASP A 39 -1.38 -12.55 11.01
C ASP A 39 -1.88 -12.17 9.62
N TRP A 40 -1.20 -12.70 8.59
CA TRP A 40 -1.48 -12.41 7.20
C TRP A 40 -1.91 -13.66 6.44
N TRP A 41 -2.97 -13.55 5.65
CA TRP A 41 -3.52 -14.66 4.90
C TRP A 41 -3.11 -14.59 3.44
N HIS A 42 -2.75 -15.73 2.88
CA HIS A 42 -2.23 -15.83 1.53
C HIS A 42 -3.00 -16.88 0.73
N VAL A 43 -3.34 -16.53 -0.52
CA VAL A 43 -3.83 -17.48 -1.52
C VAL A 43 -2.67 -17.81 -2.45
N PRO A 44 -2.19 -19.08 -2.49
CA PRO A 44 -1.13 -19.48 -3.40
C PRO A 44 -1.53 -19.22 -4.85
N PRO A 45 -0.67 -18.56 -5.65
CA PRO A 45 -0.94 -18.33 -7.06
C PRO A 45 -0.78 -19.64 -7.84
N VAL A 46 -1.57 -19.79 -8.91
CA VAL A 46 -1.43 -20.91 -9.85
C VAL A 46 -0.09 -20.86 -10.59
N ASP A 47 0.39 -19.65 -10.92
CA ASP A 47 1.70 -19.46 -11.57
C ASP A 47 2.83 -19.54 -10.52
N PRO A 48 3.72 -20.54 -10.59
CA PRO A 48 4.84 -20.68 -9.64
C PRO A 48 5.84 -19.52 -9.74
N GLY A 49 5.86 -18.80 -10.86
CA GLY A 49 6.70 -17.62 -11.05
C GLY A 49 6.09 -16.31 -10.53
N ALA A 50 4.86 -16.32 -10.00
CA ALA A 50 4.13 -15.11 -9.64
C ALA A 50 4.86 -14.25 -8.60
N TYR A 51 5.42 -14.85 -7.55
CA TYR A 51 6.11 -14.10 -6.50
C TYR A 51 7.30 -13.30 -7.03
N ARG A 52 8.09 -13.91 -7.93
CA ARG A 52 9.22 -13.23 -8.57
C ARG A 52 8.76 -12.10 -9.50
N LYS A 53 7.64 -12.28 -10.20
CA LYS A 53 7.14 -11.32 -11.19
C LYS A 53 6.47 -10.10 -10.55
N ARG A 54 5.64 -10.33 -9.52
CA ARG A 54 4.70 -9.33 -8.98
C ARG A 54 4.61 -9.28 -7.46
N GLY A 55 5.42 -10.08 -6.76
CA GLY A 55 5.46 -10.11 -5.30
C GLY A 55 4.45 -11.08 -4.70
N LYS A 56 4.42 -11.14 -3.36
CA LYS A 56 3.52 -12.00 -2.57
C LYS A 56 2.42 -11.13 -1.97
N PHE A 57 1.19 -11.33 -2.44
CA PHE A 57 0.00 -10.62 -1.97
C PHE A 57 -0.59 -11.29 -0.74
N LEU A 58 -0.92 -10.51 0.27
CA LEU A 58 -1.38 -10.94 1.57
C LEU A 58 -2.57 -10.08 1.98
N ALA A 59 -3.58 -10.70 2.56
CA ALA A 59 -4.76 -10.03 3.10
C ALA A 59 -4.75 -10.03 4.62
N SER A 60 -5.37 -9.00 5.20
CA SER A 60 -5.46 -8.83 6.64
C SER A 60 -6.38 -9.83 7.37
N SER A 61 -7.19 -10.60 6.66
CA SER A 61 -8.07 -11.62 7.25
C SER A 61 -8.29 -12.77 6.25
N PHE A 62 -8.75 -13.91 6.77
CA PHE A 62 -9.04 -15.09 5.96
C PHE A 62 -10.12 -14.76 4.93
N GLU A 63 -11.20 -14.12 5.37
CA GLU A 63 -12.35 -13.78 4.54
C GLU A 63 -11.98 -12.81 3.41
N ALA A 64 -11.05 -11.88 3.66
CA ALA A 64 -10.54 -11.00 2.62
C ALA A 64 -9.67 -11.75 1.60
N ALA A 65 -8.93 -12.76 2.04
CA ALA A 65 -8.15 -13.62 1.15
C ALA A 65 -9.05 -14.53 0.29
N GLU A 66 -10.17 -15.01 0.83
CA GLU A 66 -11.12 -15.90 0.12
C GLU A 66 -11.65 -15.32 -1.18
N PHE A 67 -11.76 -13.99 -1.27
CA PHE A 67 -12.15 -13.30 -2.50
C PHE A 67 -11.24 -13.67 -3.69
N TRP A 68 -9.97 -13.99 -3.43
CA TRP A 68 -8.97 -14.31 -4.45
C TRP A 68 -8.79 -15.82 -4.70
N GLY A 69 -9.42 -16.68 -3.90
CA GLY A 69 -9.30 -18.14 -3.95
C GLY A 69 -9.16 -18.76 -2.56
N ARG A 70 -8.84 -20.06 -2.47
CA ARG A 70 -8.68 -20.75 -1.17
C ARG A 70 -7.40 -20.27 -0.46
N PRO A 71 -7.50 -19.58 0.69
CA PRO A 71 -6.31 -19.22 1.47
C PRO A 71 -5.64 -20.46 2.06
N LEU A 72 -4.37 -20.35 2.44
CA LEU A 72 -3.71 -21.34 3.29
C LEU A 72 -4.46 -21.47 4.62
N ASP A 73 -4.42 -22.66 5.22
CA ASP A 73 -5.11 -22.94 6.48
C ASP A 73 -4.46 -22.23 7.68
N GLU A 74 -3.17 -21.89 7.56
CA GLU A 74 -2.41 -21.15 8.58
C GLU A 74 -1.99 -19.78 8.07
N PRO A 75 -2.08 -18.72 8.90
CA PRO A 75 -1.58 -17.41 8.54
C PRO A 75 -0.04 -17.34 8.57
N GLN A 76 0.49 -16.35 7.87
CA GLN A 76 1.92 -16.07 7.79
C GLN A 76 2.30 -14.87 8.64
N LYS A 77 3.52 -14.91 9.17
CA LYS A 77 4.20 -13.73 9.75
C LYS A 77 5.08 -13.08 8.69
N VAL A 78 5.21 -11.75 8.80
CA VAL A 78 5.98 -10.95 7.85
C VAL A 78 6.88 -9.98 8.59
N ILE A 79 7.93 -9.54 7.91
CA ILE A 79 8.80 -8.46 8.35
C ILE A 79 8.84 -7.41 7.25
N VAL A 80 8.36 -6.22 7.59
CA VAL A 80 8.33 -5.03 6.74
C VAL A 80 9.06 -3.90 7.46
N ALA A 81 9.93 -3.20 6.74
CA ALA A 81 10.72 -2.09 7.27
C ALA A 81 10.45 -0.77 6.52
N LYS A 82 10.25 -0.83 5.20
CA LYS A 82 10.07 0.35 4.33
C LYS A 82 8.89 0.17 3.38
N PRO A 83 7.65 0.11 3.90
CA PRO A 83 6.46 0.01 3.05
C PRO A 83 6.17 1.33 2.34
N LEU A 84 5.73 1.23 1.09
CA LEU A 84 4.96 2.27 0.44
C LEU A 84 3.51 2.20 0.93
N ILE A 85 3.09 3.18 1.75
CA ILE A 85 1.78 3.20 2.40
C ILE A 85 0.83 4.13 1.64
N GLY A 86 -0.36 3.66 1.28
CA GLY A 86 -1.37 4.54 0.69
C GLY A 86 -2.67 3.86 0.27
N ASP A 87 -3.56 4.67 -0.31
CA ASP A 87 -4.58 4.17 -1.23
C ASP A 87 -4.02 4.05 -2.66
N GLU A 88 -4.78 3.44 -3.57
CA GLU A 88 -4.30 3.20 -4.94
C GLU A 88 -3.87 4.48 -5.64
N ARG A 89 -4.64 5.57 -5.49
CA ARG A 89 -4.34 6.87 -6.11
C ARG A 89 -3.04 7.45 -5.57
N THR A 90 -2.78 7.33 -4.29
CA THR A 90 -1.55 7.81 -3.67
C THR A 90 -0.36 6.99 -4.10
N ILE A 91 -0.49 5.65 -4.10
CA ILE A 91 0.56 4.72 -4.56
C ILE A 91 0.89 4.98 -6.02
N SER A 92 -0.12 5.02 -6.90
CA SER A 92 0.01 5.34 -8.33
C SER A 92 0.81 6.63 -8.57
N LYS A 93 0.52 7.70 -7.82
CA LYS A 93 1.26 8.96 -7.93
C LYS A 93 2.72 8.85 -7.53
N VAL A 94 3.03 8.12 -6.45
CA VAL A 94 4.42 7.91 -5.99
C VAL A 94 5.21 7.08 -6.99
N LEU A 95 4.56 6.06 -7.56
CA LEU A 95 5.16 5.15 -8.54
C LEU A 95 5.26 5.77 -9.94
N GLY A 96 4.42 6.75 -10.27
CA GLY A 96 4.33 7.31 -11.62
C GLY A 96 3.66 6.36 -12.62
N ILE A 97 2.83 5.43 -12.14
CA ILE A 97 2.14 4.42 -12.95
C ILE A 97 0.64 4.66 -12.83
N ALA A 98 -0.10 4.61 -13.94
CA ALA A 98 -1.56 4.77 -13.95
C ALA A 98 -2.27 3.73 -13.06
N LEU A 99 -3.50 4.04 -12.64
CA LEU A 99 -4.33 3.11 -11.87
C LEU A 99 -4.76 1.91 -12.72
N GLN A 100 -5.08 0.80 -12.04
CA GLN A 100 -5.91 -0.22 -12.65
C GLN A 100 -7.30 0.36 -12.95
N HIS A 101 -8.02 -0.22 -13.90
CA HIS A 101 -9.36 0.21 -14.25
C HIS A 101 -10.25 -1.00 -14.50
N ASP A 102 -11.56 -0.76 -14.38
CA ASP A 102 -12.56 -1.80 -14.65
C ASP A 102 -12.41 -2.35 -16.07
N GLY A 103 -12.63 -3.66 -16.22
CA GLY A 103 -12.50 -4.36 -17.49
C GLY A 103 -11.09 -4.84 -17.85
N MET A 104 -10.07 -4.60 -17.00
CA MET A 104 -8.78 -5.26 -17.16
C MET A 104 -8.93 -6.79 -17.02
N THR A 105 -8.31 -7.53 -17.93
CA THR A 105 -8.15 -8.99 -17.82
C THR A 105 -7.20 -9.35 -16.68
N LEU A 106 -7.28 -10.58 -16.16
CA LEU A 106 -6.34 -11.07 -15.14
C LEU A 106 -4.87 -10.96 -15.58
N LYS A 107 -4.59 -11.12 -16.87
CA LYS A 107 -3.25 -10.95 -17.45
C LYS A 107 -2.78 -9.49 -17.39
N GLN A 108 -3.67 -8.54 -17.66
CA GLN A 108 -3.36 -7.11 -17.57
C GLN A 108 -3.16 -6.68 -16.12
N ILE A 109 -4.00 -7.17 -15.20
CA ILE A 109 -3.84 -6.94 -13.76
C ILE A 109 -2.47 -7.47 -13.29
N ALA A 110 -2.13 -8.72 -13.62
CA ALA A 110 -0.84 -9.30 -13.23
C ALA A 110 0.37 -8.56 -13.82
N ALA A 111 0.25 -8.05 -15.05
CA ALA A 111 1.30 -7.23 -15.67
C ALA A 111 1.43 -5.86 -14.99
N HIS A 112 0.30 -5.27 -14.61
CA HIS A 112 0.25 -4.01 -13.87
C HIS A 112 0.85 -4.15 -12.46
N ASP A 113 0.52 -5.24 -11.74
CA ASP A 113 1.12 -5.58 -10.45
C ASP A 113 2.66 -5.66 -10.55
N ALA A 114 3.18 -6.24 -11.64
CA ALA A 114 4.62 -6.32 -11.89
C ALA A 114 5.25 -4.94 -12.11
N LEU A 115 4.57 -4.03 -12.82
CA LEU A 115 5.03 -2.64 -12.98
C LEU A 115 5.09 -1.94 -11.62
N TRP A 116 4.06 -2.08 -10.80
CA TRP A 116 4.01 -1.49 -9.46
C TRP A 116 5.14 -2.02 -8.57
N ARG A 117 5.34 -3.34 -8.56
CA ARG A 117 6.45 -3.97 -7.84
C ARG A 117 7.79 -3.39 -8.24
N ASN A 118 8.09 -3.36 -9.53
CA ASN A 118 9.40 -2.95 -10.02
C ASN A 118 9.66 -1.47 -9.70
N ALA A 119 8.69 -0.59 -9.95
CA ALA A 119 8.83 0.84 -9.62
C ALA A 119 8.96 1.09 -8.11
N ALA A 120 8.30 0.29 -7.27
CA ALA A 120 8.42 0.40 -5.83
C ALA A 120 9.82 -0.06 -5.34
N LEU A 121 10.33 -1.17 -5.86
CA LEU A 121 11.68 -1.66 -5.57
C LEU A 121 12.76 -0.65 -6.00
N GLU A 122 12.64 -0.07 -7.20
CA GLU A 122 13.55 0.96 -7.70
C GLU A 122 13.60 2.20 -6.79
N LYS A 123 12.50 2.49 -6.08
CA LYS A 123 12.40 3.59 -5.12
C LYS A 123 12.83 3.19 -3.70
N GLY A 124 13.28 1.95 -3.50
CA GLY A 124 13.81 1.46 -2.22
C GLY A 124 12.76 1.01 -1.21
N PHE A 125 11.52 0.77 -1.65
CA PHE A 125 10.49 0.15 -0.82
C PHE A 125 10.66 -1.37 -0.79
N ASP A 126 10.33 -2.01 0.33
CA ASP A 126 10.35 -3.48 0.47
C ASP A 126 8.96 -4.12 0.26
N SER A 127 7.92 -3.31 0.34
CA SER A 127 6.52 -3.71 0.34
C SER A 127 5.62 -2.57 -0.09
N ILE A 128 4.40 -2.90 -0.52
CA ILE A 128 3.31 -1.95 -0.74
C ILE A 128 2.20 -2.31 0.25
N LEU A 129 1.79 -1.34 1.07
CA LEU A 129 0.69 -1.49 2.02
C LEU A 129 -0.49 -0.63 1.55
N LEU A 130 -1.48 -1.30 1.00
CA LEU A 130 -2.66 -0.70 0.40
C LEU A 130 -3.83 -0.65 1.40
N MET A 131 -4.55 0.47 1.37
CA MET A 131 -5.78 0.70 2.12
C MET A 131 -6.86 1.21 1.18
N ALA A 132 -8.13 0.91 1.50
CA ALA A 132 -9.25 1.61 0.87
C ALA A 132 -9.13 3.14 1.10
N ALA A 133 -9.52 3.94 0.11
CA ALA A 133 -9.36 5.40 0.14
C ALA A 133 -9.92 6.07 1.41
N LYS A 134 -11.11 5.63 1.85
CA LYS A 134 -11.73 6.10 3.11
C LYS A 134 -10.87 5.77 4.33
N CYS A 135 -10.38 4.54 4.42
CA CYS A 135 -9.52 4.09 5.52
C CYS A 135 -8.18 4.82 5.53
N PHE A 136 -7.59 5.07 4.36
CA PHE A 136 -6.36 5.85 4.27
C PHE A 136 -6.58 7.31 4.71
N ALA A 137 -7.71 7.91 4.33
CA ALA A 137 -8.08 9.25 4.80
C ALA A 137 -8.24 9.30 6.33
N GLU A 138 -8.94 8.34 6.93
CA GLU A 138 -9.08 8.23 8.38
C GLU A 138 -7.74 7.99 9.09
N PHE A 139 -6.89 7.12 8.55
CA PHE A 139 -5.55 6.85 9.08
C PHE A 139 -4.70 8.12 9.09
N LYS A 140 -4.69 8.88 7.99
CA LYS A 140 -4.00 10.17 7.91
C LYS A 140 -4.50 11.17 8.95
N ALA A 141 -5.82 11.25 9.13
CA ALA A 141 -6.43 12.24 10.01
C ALA A 141 -6.23 11.92 11.50
N SER A 142 -6.24 10.64 11.87
CA SER A 142 -6.36 10.23 13.28
C SER A 142 -5.28 9.25 13.76
N GLY A 143 -4.49 8.67 12.85
CA GLY A 143 -3.61 7.54 13.16
C GLY A 143 -4.35 6.24 13.46
N LYS A 144 -5.67 6.20 13.28
CA LYS A 144 -6.48 4.98 13.44
C LYS A 144 -6.12 3.99 12.34
N ILE A 145 -5.57 2.85 12.74
CA ILE A 145 -5.21 1.77 11.82
C ILE A 145 -6.49 1.03 11.41
N PRO A 146 -6.77 0.86 10.12
CA PRO A 146 -7.96 0.13 9.67
C PRO A 146 -7.79 -1.38 9.90
N ARG A 147 -8.92 -2.08 10.01
CA ARG A 147 -8.93 -3.55 10.14
C ARG A 147 -8.55 -4.24 8.83
N SER A 148 -9.01 -3.68 7.72
CA SER A 148 -8.75 -4.18 6.37
C SER A 148 -7.49 -3.53 5.81
N LEU A 149 -6.50 -4.36 5.50
CA LEU A 149 -5.22 -3.98 4.90
C LEU A 149 -4.85 -5.04 3.85
N GLU A 150 -4.23 -4.58 2.78
CA GLU A 150 -3.63 -5.45 1.76
C GLU A 150 -2.13 -5.17 1.70
N LEU A 151 -1.34 -6.23 1.63
CA LEU A 151 0.12 -6.16 1.64
C LEU A 151 0.68 -6.90 0.44
N ASN A 152 1.56 -6.25 -0.32
CA ASN A 152 2.38 -6.90 -1.32
C ASN A 152 3.84 -6.87 -0.88
N LEU A 153 4.44 -8.04 -0.59
CA LEU A 153 5.87 -8.18 -0.34
C LEU A 153 6.61 -8.23 -1.68
N LEU A 154 7.57 -7.33 -1.91
CA LEU A 154 8.16 -7.14 -3.25
C LEU A 154 9.35 -8.06 -3.51
N ALA A 155 10.07 -8.43 -2.47
CA ALA A 155 11.17 -9.40 -2.51
C ALA A 155 10.91 -10.50 -1.47
N PRO A 156 9.84 -11.30 -1.62
CA PRO A 156 9.59 -12.39 -0.70
C PRO A 156 10.76 -13.37 -0.81
N THR A 157 11.40 -13.70 0.31
CA THR A 157 12.31 -14.83 0.36
C THR A 157 11.55 -16.04 -0.17
N LEU A 158 12.13 -16.74 -1.15
CA LEU A 158 11.56 -18.00 -1.62
C LEU A 158 11.59 -18.97 -0.43
N GLU A 159 10.43 -19.24 0.16
CA GLU A 159 10.22 -20.38 1.06
C GLU A 159 10.31 -21.68 0.27
#